data_AF-A0AAV3JWB2-F1
#
_entry.id   AF-A0AAV3JWB2-F1
#
_cell.length_a   1.000
_cell.length_b   1.000
_cell.length_c   1.000
_cell.angle_alpha   90.00
_cell.angle_beta   90.00
_cell.angle_gamma   90.00
#
_symmetry.space_group_name_H-M   'P 1'
#
loop_
_entity.id
_entity.type
_entity.pdbx_description
1 polymer ?
#
loop_
_entity_poly.entity_id
_entity_poly.type
_entity_poly.pdbx_seq_one_letter_code
_entity_poly.pdbx_strand_id
1 'polypeptide(L)'
;MKIAVIGGGVSGLAAASRLAANGHQVDLYEKNQQIGGRMNQIKQDGFTFDMGPTIVMMPEIYRDVFNYAQKNMNDYLEIKQLSHIYDVYFSETDQIRVPTDLAQLRDMLESIEPNSTHGFMSFLTDIYERYEIARKYFLERTFRKPTDFYNPFTIYQGMKLKTFDKADNLIEKYIDNEKIQKILAFQTLYIGIDPKRSPSLYSIIPMIELMFGVHFIKGGMYSFVRALQTLNEELGTQIYTNANVEEIIIDGRYKCAEGLKVNGHIEKYDKIICTADFPYATSSLIKNEHHPKKYTTQKIDNMDYSCSAFLMYIGVDKDLSEDILLHNVIFSKDFDNNINEIFSGEISQDPSIYVYAPSVEDQSLAPEGQTGIYVLMPVSELKTGDTDWSDESTITQVKDIIYNKLSTIKALEDLKKQVVTEI
;
A
#
# COMPACT_ATOMS: atom_id res chain seq x y z
N MET A 1 -17.78 -23.67 14.61
CA MET A 1 -16.40 -23.72 15.12
C MET A 1 -16.12 -22.41 15.84
N LYS A 2 -15.27 -22.45 16.87
CA LYS A 2 -14.65 -21.27 17.51
C LYS A 2 -13.30 -21.02 16.83
N ILE A 3 -13.13 -19.85 16.22
CA ILE A 3 -11.97 -19.52 15.39
C ILE A 3 -11.32 -18.24 15.92
N ALA A 4 -10.00 -18.28 16.13
CA ALA A 4 -9.24 -17.08 16.46
C ALA A 4 -8.63 -16.44 15.20
N VAL A 5 -8.63 -15.12 15.16
CA VAL A 5 -7.90 -14.31 14.16
C VAL A 5 -6.86 -13.45 14.89
N ILE A 6 -5.59 -13.58 14.51
CA ILE A 6 -4.48 -12.81 15.09
C ILE A 6 -4.14 -11.66 14.16
N GLY A 7 -4.35 -10.43 14.64
CA GLY A 7 -4.10 -9.17 13.94
C GLY A 7 -5.40 -8.46 13.55
N GLY A 8 -5.55 -7.21 13.98
CA GLY A 8 -6.67 -6.33 13.66
C GLY A 8 -6.45 -5.48 12.41
N GLY A 9 -5.54 -5.87 11.52
CA GLY A 9 -5.38 -5.24 10.21
C GLY A 9 -6.55 -5.56 9.28
N VAL A 10 -6.59 -4.90 8.10
CA VAL A 10 -7.62 -5.09 7.07
C VAL A 10 -7.82 -6.57 6.71
N SER A 11 -6.73 -7.33 6.56
CA SER A 11 -6.79 -8.77 6.26
C SER A 11 -7.45 -9.58 7.38
N GLY A 12 -7.15 -9.28 8.63
CA GLY A 12 -7.76 -9.92 9.80
C GLY A 12 -9.23 -9.59 9.93
N LEU A 13 -9.59 -8.32 9.79
CA LEU A 13 -10.99 -7.86 9.83
C LEU A 13 -11.83 -8.44 8.68
N ALA A 14 -11.29 -8.51 7.47
CA ALA A 14 -11.97 -9.13 6.32
C ALA A 14 -12.06 -10.65 6.45
N ALA A 15 -11.07 -11.31 7.03
CA ALA A 15 -11.15 -12.75 7.32
C ALA A 15 -12.20 -13.03 8.39
N ALA A 16 -12.21 -12.26 9.47
CA ALA A 16 -13.16 -12.38 10.56
C ALA A 16 -14.61 -12.17 10.08
N SER A 17 -14.87 -11.16 9.26
CA SER A 17 -16.21 -10.91 8.72
C SER A 17 -16.71 -12.06 7.86
N ARG A 18 -15.84 -12.62 6.98
CA ARG A 18 -16.21 -13.79 6.16
C ARG A 18 -16.43 -15.05 6.99
N LEU A 19 -15.65 -15.28 8.04
CA LEU A 19 -15.83 -16.43 8.93
C LEU A 19 -17.13 -16.30 9.74
N ALA A 20 -17.40 -15.12 10.30
CA ALA A 20 -18.62 -14.85 11.07
C ALA A 20 -19.87 -14.94 10.18
N ALA A 21 -19.82 -14.40 8.95
CA ALA A 21 -20.89 -14.56 7.96
C ALA A 21 -21.19 -16.03 7.59
N ASN A 22 -20.21 -16.93 7.73
CA ASN A 22 -20.39 -18.37 7.57
C ASN A 22 -20.85 -19.09 8.86
N GLY A 23 -21.27 -18.35 9.89
CA GLY A 23 -21.81 -18.91 11.14
C GLY A 23 -20.75 -19.46 12.10
N HIS A 24 -19.50 -19.01 11.99
CA HIS A 24 -18.46 -19.34 12.97
C HIS A 24 -18.44 -18.32 14.11
N GLN A 25 -18.09 -18.78 15.32
CA GLN A 25 -17.78 -17.89 16.42
C GLN A 25 -16.34 -17.40 16.23
N VAL A 26 -16.15 -16.08 16.14
CA VAL A 26 -14.85 -15.48 15.82
C VAL A 26 -14.41 -14.55 16.94
N ASP A 27 -13.19 -14.79 17.43
CA ASP A 27 -12.48 -13.90 18.34
C ASP A 27 -11.25 -13.34 17.61
N LEU A 28 -11.19 -12.01 17.44
CA LEU A 28 -10.08 -11.30 16.82
C LEU A 28 -9.23 -10.63 17.90
N TYR A 29 -7.91 -10.84 17.84
CA TYR A 29 -6.95 -10.28 18.80
C TYR A 29 -6.02 -9.28 18.11
N GLU A 30 -5.98 -8.05 18.61
CA GLU A 30 -5.09 -6.98 18.19
C GLU A 30 -4.20 -6.56 19.37
N LYS A 31 -2.88 -6.55 19.15
CA LYS A 31 -1.90 -6.22 20.20
C LYS A 31 -1.96 -4.75 20.60
N ASN A 32 -2.28 -3.86 19.66
CA ASN A 32 -2.34 -2.42 19.88
C ASN A 32 -3.69 -1.98 20.46
N GLN A 33 -3.75 -0.74 20.94
CA GLN A 33 -5.00 -0.12 21.39
C GLN A 33 -6.00 0.08 20.25
N GLN A 34 -5.51 0.24 19.03
CA GLN A 34 -6.31 0.55 17.84
C GLN A 34 -6.11 -0.54 16.78
N ILE A 35 -7.22 -0.95 16.17
CA ILE A 35 -7.23 -1.82 14.99
C ILE A 35 -6.88 -1.04 13.72
N GLY A 36 -6.55 -1.74 12.64
CA GLY A 36 -6.24 -1.18 11.32
C GLY A 36 -4.86 -1.57 10.80
N GLY A 37 -3.94 -1.94 11.71
CA GLY A 37 -2.58 -2.33 11.35
C GLY A 37 -1.87 -1.18 10.62
N ARG A 38 -1.49 -1.40 9.35
CA ARG A 38 -0.87 -0.37 8.50
C ARG A 38 -1.88 0.68 8.00
N MET A 39 -3.16 0.33 7.90
CA MET A 39 -4.23 1.28 7.57
C MET A 39 -4.71 1.92 8.88
N ASN A 40 -3.94 2.85 9.40
CA ASN A 40 -4.20 3.51 10.68
C ASN A 40 -4.15 5.04 10.54
N GLN A 41 -4.47 5.75 11.62
CA GLN A 41 -4.62 7.20 11.60
C GLN A 41 -4.05 7.84 12.86
N ILE A 42 -3.37 8.97 12.69
CA ILE A 42 -2.93 9.86 13.77
C ILE A 42 -3.84 11.08 13.79
N LYS A 43 -4.23 11.52 15.00
CA LYS A 43 -4.93 12.79 15.20
C LYS A 43 -4.14 13.66 16.15
N GLN A 44 -3.77 14.85 15.69
CA GLN A 44 -2.96 15.78 16.47
C GLN A 44 -3.28 17.21 16.05
N ASP A 45 -3.41 18.11 17.03
CA ASP A 45 -3.64 19.55 16.82
C ASP A 45 -4.82 19.89 15.88
N GLY A 46 -5.84 19.02 15.83
CA GLY A 46 -7.00 19.16 14.95
C GLY A 46 -6.83 18.56 13.55
N PHE A 47 -5.63 18.12 13.18
CA PHE A 47 -5.36 17.40 11.94
C PHE A 47 -5.60 15.90 12.10
N THR A 48 -5.93 15.25 10.98
CA THR A 48 -6.13 13.82 10.86
C THR A 48 -5.29 13.26 9.71
N PHE A 49 -4.32 12.41 10.02
CA PHE A 49 -3.35 11.87 9.07
C PHE A 49 -3.45 10.34 8.94
N ASP A 50 -3.61 9.82 7.73
CA ASP A 50 -3.49 8.38 7.46
C ASP A 50 -2.01 7.95 7.47
N MET A 51 -1.68 6.82 8.11
CA MET A 51 -0.29 6.42 8.39
C MET A 51 0.35 5.48 7.36
N GLY A 52 -0.39 5.00 6.36
CA GLY A 52 0.08 3.93 5.50
C GLY A 52 -0.43 4.03 4.08
N PRO A 53 -1.41 3.21 3.68
CA PRO A 53 -1.96 3.32 2.34
C PRO A 53 -2.67 4.67 2.20
N THR A 54 -2.56 5.28 1.03
CA THR A 54 -3.20 6.57 0.68
C THR A 54 -4.02 6.49 -0.61
N ILE A 55 -3.78 5.49 -1.46
CA ILE A 55 -4.37 5.37 -2.80
C ILE A 55 -5.43 4.27 -2.81
N VAL A 56 -6.63 4.63 -3.27
CA VAL A 56 -7.76 3.70 -3.39
C VAL A 56 -7.92 3.29 -4.85
N MET A 57 -7.53 2.05 -5.14
CA MET A 57 -7.78 1.39 -6.43
C MET A 57 -8.82 0.30 -6.24
N MET A 58 -9.52 -0.08 -7.31
CA MET A 58 -10.39 -1.27 -7.32
C MET A 58 -11.44 -1.29 -6.18
N PRO A 59 -12.31 -0.28 -6.04
CA PRO A 59 -13.32 -0.22 -4.98
C PRO A 59 -14.27 -1.43 -4.94
N GLU A 60 -14.37 -2.21 -6.01
CA GLU A 60 -15.08 -3.49 -6.05
C GLU A 60 -14.50 -4.53 -5.07
N ILE A 61 -13.19 -4.55 -4.84
CA ILE A 61 -12.55 -5.47 -3.89
C ILE A 61 -12.97 -5.13 -2.45
N TYR A 62 -13.05 -3.83 -2.13
CA TYR A 62 -13.53 -3.35 -0.84
C TYR A 62 -14.99 -3.75 -0.64
N ARG A 63 -15.81 -3.59 -1.70
CA ARG A 63 -17.24 -3.94 -1.70
C ARG A 63 -17.48 -5.44 -1.53
N ASP A 64 -16.61 -6.28 -2.07
CA ASP A 64 -16.78 -7.75 -2.02
C ASP A 64 -16.85 -8.30 -0.58
N VAL A 65 -16.13 -7.69 0.36
CA VAL A 65 -16.18 -8.11 1.78
C VAL A 65 -17.59 -7.91 2.38
N PHE A 66 -18.23 -6.78 2.07
CA PHE A 66 -19.59 -6.48 2.52
C PHE A 66 -20.62 -7.34 1.79
N ASN A 67 -20.48 -7.47 0.46
CA ASN A 67 -21.37 -8.29 -0.35
C ASN A 67 -21.37 -9.75 0.11
N TYR A 68 -20.21 -10.29 0.48
CA TYR A 68 -20.08 -11.64 1.01
C TYR A 68 -20.88 -11.83 2.31
N ALA A 69 -20.92 -10.81 3.16
CA ALA A 69 -21.75 -10.77 4.36
C ALA A 69 -23.21 -10.36 4.10
N GLN A 70 -23.63 -10.27 2.82
CA GLN A 70 -24.95 -9.82 2.39
C GLN A 70 -25.28 -8.39 2.88
N LYS A 71 -24.27 -7.53 2.97
CA LYS A 71 -24.37 -6.11 3.33
C LYS A 71 -23.98 -5.24 2.16
N ASN A 72 -24.47 -4.00 2.13
CA ASN A 72 -24.09 -3.01 1.14
C ASN A 72 -23.01 -2.08 1.73
N MET A 73 -21.82 -2.03 1.11
CA MET A 73 -20.72 -1.18 1.56
C MET A 73 -21.10 0.30 1.65
N ASN A 74 -21.99 0.79 0.78
CA ASN A 74 -22.38 2.20 0.75
C ASN A 74 -23.14 2.64 2.02
N ASP A 75 -23.63 1.70 2.83
CA ASP A 75 -24.26 2.00 4.13
C ASP A 75 -23.21 2.30 5.22
N TYR A 76 -21.94 1.96 4.99
CA TYR A 76 -20.84 2.08 5.94
C TYR A 76 -19.77 3.07 5.48
N LEU A 77 -19.60 3.25 4.17
CA LEU A 77 -18.46 3.97 3.60
C LEU A 77 -18.83 4.70 2.31
N GLU A 78 -18.37 5.95 2.20
CA GLU A 78 -18.49 6.76 0.99
C GLU A 78 -17.14 6.75 0.25
N ILE A 79 -17.17 6.30 -1.01
CA ILE A 79 -16.01 6.29 -1.91
C ILE A 79 -16.38 7.09 -3.17
N LYS A 80 -15.56 8.08 -3.52
CA LYS A 80 -15.71 8.87 -4.75
C LYS A 80 -14.52 8.64 -5.68
N GLN A 81 -14.77 8.57 -6.98
CA GLN A 81 -13.69 8.56 -7.98
C GLN A 81 -13.15 9.97 -8.16
N LEU A 82 -11.83 10.10 -8.23
CA LEU A 82 -11.16 11.37 -8.48
C LEU A 82 -11.19 11.69 -9.98
N SER A 83 -11.21 12.97 -10.33
CA SER A 83 -11.09 13.41 -11.73
C SER A 83 -9.65 13.32 -12.25
N HIS A 84 -8.68 13.38 -11.33
CA HIS A 84 -7.25 13.35 -11.62
C HIS A 84 -6.58 12.36 -10.67
N ILE A 85 -5.59 11.65 -11.19
CA ILE A 85 -4.88 10.60 -10.49
C ILE A 85 -3.79 11.22 -9.61
N TYR A 86 -2.91 12.02 -10.20
CA TYR A 86 -1.86 12.76 -9.49
C TYR A 86 -1.34 13.95 -10.30
N ASP A 87 -0.72 14.89 -9.60
CA ASP A 87 0.21 15.85 -10.19
C ASP A 87 1.65 15.30 -10.12
N VAL A 88 2.35 15.36 -11.24
CA VAL A 88 3.75 14.92 -11.36
C VAL A 88 4.63 16.13 -11.64
N TYR A 89 5.61 16.36 -10.79
CA TYR A 89 6.56 17.45 -10.90
C TYR A 89 7.94 16.91 -11.24
N PHE A 90 8.47 17.32 -12.40
CA PHE A 90 9.84 17.04 -12.84
C PHE A 90 10.79 18.21 -12.52
N SER A 91 10.23 19.42 -12.43
CA SER A 91 10.88 20.64 -11.95
C SER A 91 9.82 21.66 -11.53
N GLU A 92 10.23 22.82 -11.03
CA GLU A 92 9.32 23.92 -10.64
C GLU A 92 8.36 24.35 -11.76
N THR A 93 8.79 24.25 -13.02
CA THR A 93 8.01 24.71 -14.19
C THR A 93 7.51 23.57 -15.08
N ASP A 94 7.79 22.33 -14.70
CA ASP A 94 7.50 21.14 -15.49
C ASP A 94 6.60 20.20 -14.69
N GLN A 95 5.31 20.43 -14.84
CA GLN A 95 4.24 19.69 -14.17
C GLN A 95 3.37 18.97 -15.21
N ILE A 96 3.06 17.71 -14.95
CA ILE A 96 2.08 16.93 -15.69
C ILE A 96 0.97 16.53 -14.73
N ARG A 97 -0.26 16.95 -15.04
CA ARG A 97 -1.46 16.53 -14.33
C ARG A 97 -2.08 15.34 -15.05
N VAL A 98 -2.13 14.18 -14.39
CA VAL A 98 -2.63 12.95 -15.01
C VAL A 98 -4.14 12.81 -14.78
N PRO A 99 -4.97 12.91 -15.83
CA PRO A 99 -6.42 12.80 -15.69
C PRO A 99 -6.86 11.34 -15.60
N THR A 100 -8.03 11.13 -15.00
CA THR A 100 -8.70 9.81 -14.98
C THR A 100 -9.53 9.58 -16.25
N ASP A 101 -9.98 10.65 -16.91
CA ASP A 101 -10.73 10.55 -18.16
C ASP A 101 -9.82 10.20 -19.36
N LEU A 102 -10.24 9.23 -20.16
CA LEU A 102 -9.45 8.71 -21.27
C LEU A 102 -9.23 9.73 -22.39
N ALA A 103 -10.21 10.61 -22.66
CA ALA A 103 -10.07 11.63 -23.70
C ALA A 103 -9.09 12.71 -23.26
N GLN A 104 -9.16 13.14 -22.01
CA GLN A 104 -8.16 14.04 -21.42
C GLN A 104 -6.77 13.40 -21.35
N LEU A 105 -6.70 12.10 -21.05
CA LEU A 105 -5.43 11.36 -21.01
C LEU A 105 -4.76 11.33 -22.39
N ARG A 106 -5.54 11.08 -23.45
CA ARG A 106 -5.06 11.24 -24.84
C ARG A 106 -4.50 12.63 -25.07
N ASP A 107 -5.26 13.67 -24.75
CA ASP A 107 -4.85 15.06 -25.02
C ASP A 107 -3.58 15.43 -24.26
N MET A 108 -3.45 14.95 -23.01
CA MET A 108 -2.22 15.05 -22.22
C MET A 108 -1.05 14.35 -22.93
N LEU A 109 -1.19 13.08 -23.34
CA LEU A 109 -0.13 12.32 -24.01
C LEU A 109 0.33 13.00 -25.30
N GLU A 110 -0.60 13.41 -26.16
CA GLU A 110 -0.31 14.11 -27.42
C GLU A 110 0.38 15.47 -27.21
N SER A 111 0.11 16.14 -26.08
CA SER A 111 0.79 17.39 -25.73
C SER A 111 2.24 17.20 -25.29
N ILE A 112 2.56 16.02 -24.73
CA ILE A 112 3.92 15.63 -24.32
C ILE A 112 4.73 15.16 -25.53
N GLU A 113 4.16 14.23 -26.30
CA GLU A 113 4.77 13.66 -27.49
C GLU A 113 3.68 13.35 -28.54
N PRO A 114 3.73 14.02 -29.71
CA PRO A 114 2.78 13.75 -30.79
C PRO A 114 2.81 12.29 -31.26
N ASN A 115 1.63 11.69 -31.41
CA ASN A 115 1.38 10.29 -31.76
C ASN A 115 1.70 9.25 -30.66
N SER A 116 2.02 9.68 -29.44
CA SER A 116 2.32 8.76 -28.31
C SER A 116 1.09 7.98 -27.84
N THR A 117 -0.13 8.46 -28.11
CA THR A 117 -1.38 7.79 -27.69
C THR A 117 -1.44 6.34 -28.20
N HIS A 118 -1.06 6.10 -29.44
CA HIS A 118 -1.18 4.76 -30.03
C HIS A 118 -0.30 3.74 -29.31
N GLY A 119 0.94 4.11 -29.02
CA GLY A 119 1.88 3.29 -28.25
C GLY A 119 1.36 3.02 -26.84
N PHE A 120 0.91 4.08 -26.16
CA PHE A 120 0.36 3.99 -24.81
C PHE A 120 -0.87 3.09 -24.71
N MET A 121 -1.83 3.22 -25.64
CA MET A 121 -3.03 2.36 -25.66
C MET A 121 -2.70 0.90 -25.99
N SER A 122 -1.69 0.68 -26.85
CA SER A 122 -1.19 -0.66 -27.15
C SER A 122 -0.53 -1.30 -25.93
N PHE A 123 0.22 -0.52 -25.15
CA PHE A 123 0.76 -0.95 -23.86
C PHE A 123 -0.36 -1.36 -22.89
N LEU A 124 -1.34 -0.48 -22.66
CA LEU A 124 -2.46 -0.79 -21.76
C LEU A 124 -3.22 -2.05 -22.19
N THR A 125 -3.42 -2.24 -23.50
CA THR A 125 -4.10 -3.42 -24.03
C THR A 125 -3.31 -4.71 -23.76
N ASP A 126 -2.00 -4.74 -24.04
CA ASP A 126 -1.15 -5.91 -23.76
C ASP A 126 -1.11 -6.24 -22.25
N ILE A 127 -1.05 -5.21 -21.38
CA ILE A 127 -1.08 -5.41 -19.93
C ILE A 127 -2.46 -5.89 -19.45
N TYR A 128 -3.55 -5.36 -20.00
CA TYR A 128 -4.90 -5.77 -19.62
C TYR A 128 -5.16 -7.25 -19.94
N GLU A 129 -4.70 -7.73 -21.11
CA GLU A 129 -4.78 -9.16 -21.45
C GLU A 129 -4.03 -10.04 -20.44
N ARG A 130 -2.83 -9.60 -20.01
CA ARG A 130 -2.06 -10.29 -18.97
C ARG A 130 -2.77 -10.25 -17.62
N TYR A 131 -3.37 -9.12 -17.26
CA TYR A 131 -4.16 -8.97 -16.03
C TYR A 131 -5.36 -9.92 -15.99
N GLU A 132 -6.13 -10.04 -17.07
CA GLU A 132 -7.26 -10.97 -17.14
C GLU A 132 -6.82 -12.42 -16.93
N ILE A 133 -5.67 -12.80 -17.50
CA ILE A 133 -5.08 -14.13 -17.29
C ILE A 133 -4.63 -14.29 -15.83
N ALA A 134 -3.91 -13.31 -15.28
CA ALA A 134 -3.45 -13.32 -13.90
C ALA A 134 -4.62 -13.45 -12.93
N ARG A 135 -5.66 -12.61 -13.08
CA ARG A 135 -6.85 -12.61 -12.24
C ARG A 135 -7.56 -13.96 -12.28
N LYS A 136 -7.96 -14.41 -13.47
CA LYS A 136 -8.80 -15.60 -13.65
C LYS A 136 -8.11 -16.91 -13.27
N TYR A 137 -6.81 -17.04 -13.57
CA TYR A 137 -6.11 -18.32 -13.45
C TYR A 137 -5.18 -18.41 -12.24
N PHE A 138 -4.81 -17.28 -11.65
CA PHE A 138 -3.84 -17.22 -10.55
C PHE A 138 -4.36 -16.48 -9.30
N LEU A 139 -5.00 -15.31 -9.42
CA LEU A 139 -5.38 -14.53 -8.23
C LEU A 139 -6.70 -15.03 -7.59
N GLU A 140 -7.72 -15.32 -8.40
CA GLU A 140 -9.04 -15.74 -7.91
C GLU A 140 -9.14 -17.25 -7.67
N ARG A 141 -8.04 -17.99 -7.84
CA ARG A 141 -8.01 -19.45 -7.72
C ARG A 141 -7.29 -19.87 -6.44
N THR A 142 -7.92 -20.75 -5.67
CA THR A 142 -7.26 -21.38 -4.51
C THR A 142 -6.34 -22.52 -4.97
N PHE A 143 -5.08 -22.47 -4.55
CA PHE A 143 -4.12 -23.57 -4.73
C PHE A 143 -3.93 -24.30 -3.39
N ARG A 144 -4.46 -25.53 -3.27
CA ARG A 144 -4.36 -26.32 -2.03
C ARG A 144 -3.27 -27.38 -2.10
N LYS A 145 -2.96 -27.86 -3.30
CA LYS A 145 -1.94 -28.88 -3.56
C LYS A 145 -0.93 -28.37 -4.58
N PRO A 146 0.33 -28.85 -4.54
CA PRO A 146 1.32 -28.53 -5.57
C PRO A 146 0.82 -28.81 -6.99
N THR A 147 0.02 -29.87 -7.18
CA THR A 147 -0.57 -30.24 -8.48
C THR A 147 -1.57 -29.21 -9.02
N ASP A 148 -2.20 -28.42 -8.16
CA ASP A 148 -3.10 -27.35 -8.58
C ASP A 148 -2.32 -26.24 -9.31
N PHE A 149 -1.05 -26.07 -8.96
CA PHE A 149 -0.13 -25.09 -9.54
C PHE A 149 0.74 -25.70 -10.66
N TYR A 150 1.39 -26.83 -10.40
CA TYR A 150 2.29 -27.50 -11.34
C TYR A 150 1.52 -28.47 -12.25
N ASN A 151 0.73 -27.92 -13.17
CA ASN A 151 0.06 -28.69 -14.22
C ASN A 151 0.19 -28.01 -15.59
N PRO A 152 0.02 -28.76 -16.71
CA PRO A 152 0.21 -28.21 -18.06
C PRO A 152 -0.65 -26.99 -18.36
N PHE A 153 -1.87 -26.94 -17.81
CA PHE A 153 -2.79 -25.83 -18.02
C PHE A 153 -2.30 -24.54 -17.34
N THR A 154 -1.95 -24.60 -16.05
CA THR A 154 -1.40 -23.46 -15.30
C THR A 154 -0.07 -23.00 -15.91
N ILE A 155 0.80 -23.92 -16.33
CA ILE A 155 2.08 -23.58 -16.99
C ILE A 155 1.83 -22.87 -18.33
N TYR A 156 0.88 -23.37 -19.14
CA TYR A 156 0.50 -22.74 -20.40
C TYR A 156 -0.03 -21.31 -20.20
N GLN A 157 -0.89 -21.11 -19.19
CA GLN A 157 -1.39 -19.77 -18.85
C GLN A 157 -0.28 -18.88 -18.26
N GLY A 158 0.66 -19.45 -17.50
CA GLY A 158 1.81 -18.73 -16.94
C GLY A 158 2.76 -18.22 -18.02
N MET A 159 2.98 -19.00 -19.09
CA MET A 159 3.78 -18.56 -20.24
C MET A 159 3.17 -17.34 -20.95
N LYS A 160 1.83 -17.19 -20.95
CA LYS A 160 1.15 -16.03 -21.54
C LYS A 160 1.33 -14.73 -20.75
N LEU A 161 1.68 -14.82 -19.46
CA LEU A 161 1.94 -13.64 -18.63
C LEU A 161 3.26 -12.94 -19.00
N LYS A 162 4.15 -13.60 -19.76
CA LYS A 162 5.47 -13.07 -20.19
C LYS A 162 6.27 -12.46 -19.03
N THR A 163 6.26 -13.12 -17.87
CA THR A 163 6.85 -12.59 -16.61
C THR A 163 8.38 -12.48 -16.60
N PHE A 164 9.07 -12.94 -17.65
CA PHE A 164 10.53 -12.95 -17.73
C PHE A 164 11.11 -11.63 -18.25
N ASP A 165 10.31 -10.78 -18.89
CA ASP A 165 10.72 -9.42 -19.27
C ASP A 165 10.65 -8.49 -18.05
N LYS A 166 11.53 -7.48 -18.01
CA LYS A 166 11.53 -6.41 -16.99
C LYS A 166 10.46 -5.36 -17.28
N ALA A 167 9.96 -4.68 -16.26
CA ALA A 167 8.94 -3.63 -16.41
C ALA A 167 9.41 -2.50 -17.36
N ASP A 168 10.60 -1.94 -17.14
CA ASP A 168 11.13 -0.83 -17.95
C ASP A 168 11.26 -1.21 -19.43
N ASN A 169 11.87 -2.36 -19.72
CA ASN A 169 12.00 -2.87 -21.10
C ASN A 169 10.64 -3.03 -21.80
N LEU A 170 9.59 -3.39 -21.05
CA LEU A 170 8.25 -3.52 -21.61
C LEU A 170 7.66 -2.15 -21.93
N ILE A 171 7.85 -1.16 -21.05
CA ILE A 171 7.36 0.21 -21.25
C ILE A 171 8.07 0.84 -22.46
N GLU A 172 9.40 0.76 -22.52
CA GLU A 172 10.24 1.30 -23.61
C GLU A 172 9.86 0.75 -25.00
N LYS A 173 9.32 -0.47 -25.06
CA LYS A 173 8.87 -1.07 -26.33
C LYS A 173 7.69 -0.33 -26.95
N TYR A 174 6.86 0.33 -26.13
CA TYR A 174 5.63 0.98 -26.59
C TYR A 174 5.70 2.49 -26.54
N ILE A 175 6.56 3.06 -25.70
CA ILE A 175 6.58 4.48 -25.37
C ILE A 175 8.03 4.96 -25.44
N ASP A 176 8.31 5.94 -26.28
CA ASP A 176 9.66 6.48 -26.46
C ASP A 176 9.96 7.62 -25.48
N ASN A 177 8.96 8.43 -25.11
CA ASN A 177 9.15 9.60 -24.25
C ASN A 177 9.48 9.25 -22.79
N GLU A 178 10.63 9.71 -22.30
CA GLU A 178 11.12 9.47 -20.94
C GLU A 178 10.16 9.92 -19.82
N LYS A 179 9.37 10.99 -20.01
CA LYS A 179 8.43 11.45 -18.98
C LYS A 179 7.28 10.49 -18.80
N ILE A 180 6.72 10.01 -19.92
CA ILE A 180 5.63 9.02 -19.89
C ILE A 180 6.15 7.70 -19.29
N GLN A 181 7.37 7.30 -19.65
CA GLN A 181 8.02 6.13 -19.04
C GLN A 181 8.19 6.30 -17.52
N LYS A 182 8.68 7.45 -17.04
CA LYS A 182 8.83 7.75 -15.61
C LYS A 182 7.51 7.69 -14.84
N ILE A 183 6.44 8.24 -15.41
CA ILE A 183 5.10 8.18 -14.80
C ILE A 183 4.66 6.73 -14.56
N LEU A 184 4.84 5.87 -15.55
CA LEU A 184 4.51 4.44 -15.45
C LEU A 184 5.47 3.69 -14.51
N ALA A 185 6.77 4.01 -14.54
CA ALA A 185 7.78 3.36 -13.72
C ALA A 185 7.60 3.69 -12.23
N PHE A 186 7.23 4.93 -11.88
CA PHE A 186 7.03 5.34 -10.49
C PHE A 186 5.98 4.51 -9.75
N GLN A 187 4.93 4.08 -10.44
CA GLN A 187 3.89 3.23 -9.85
C GLN A 187 4.44 1.86 -9.41
N THR A 188 5.55 1.40 -9.99
CA THR A 188 6.23 0.18 -9.52
C THR A 188 6.94 0.37 -8.18
N LEU A 189 7.17 1.60 -7.71
CA LEU A 189 7.65 1.86 -6.35
C LEU A 189 6.57 1.62 -5.28
N TYR A 190 5.28 1.50 -5.65
CA TYR A 190 4.21 1.20 -4.68
C TYR A 190 4.42 -0.13 -3.97
N ILE A 191 5.17 -1.05 -4.59
CA ILE A 191 5.51 -2.37 -4.01
C ILE A 191 6.90 -2.39 -3.37
N GLY A 192 7.61 -1.26 -3.37
CA GLY A 192 8.95 -1.13 -2.79
C GLY A 192 10.01 -2.00 -3.46
N ILE A 193 9.88 -2.23 -4.78
CA ILE A 193 10.80 -3.02 -5.59
C ILE A 193 11.44 -2.13 -6.65
N ASP A 194 12.73 -2.36 -6.94
CA ASP A 194 13.46 -1.72 -8.03
C ASP A 194 12.77 -2.03 -9.39
N PRO A 195 12.28 -1.01 -10.12
CA PRO A 195 11.65 -1.18 -11.44
C PRO A 195 12.50 -2.02 -12.41
N LYS A 196 13.84 -1.83 -12.37
CA LYS A 196 14.83 -2.52 -13.24
C LYS A 196 15.03 -3.99 -12.91
N ARG A 197 14.59 -4.42 -11.73
CA ARG A 197 14.64 -5.82 -11.27
C ARG A 197 13.26 -6.45 -11.19
N SER A 198 12.21 -5.64 -11.30
CA SER A 198 10.82 -6.08 -11.17
C SER A 198 10.34 -6.82 -12.44
N PRO A 199 9.68 -7.99 -12.29
CA PRO A 199 8.96 -8.63 -13.39
C PRO A 199 7.95 -7.68 -14.04
N SER A 200 7.85 -7.72 -15.37
CA SER A 200 6.91 -6.90 -16.15
C SER A 200 5.44 -7.04 -15.75
N LEU A 201 5.09 -8.12 -15.05
CA LEU A 201 3.78 -8.34 -14.45
C LEU A 201 3.35 -7.17 -13.54
N TYR A 202 4.29 -6.46 -12.91
CA TYR A 202 3.96 -5.32 -12.05
C TYR A 202 3.44 -4.10 -12.81
N SER A 203 3.59 -4.07 -14.14
CA SER A 203 2.94 -3.06 -15.00
C SER A 203 1.40 -3.12 -14.96
N ILE A 204 0.83 -4.20 -14.40
CA ILE A 204 -0.60 -4.31 -14.09
C ILE A 204 -1.05 -3.18 -13.14
N ILE A 205 -0.20 -2.74 -12.20
CA ILE A 205 -0.55 -1.67 -11.26
C ILE A 205 -0.81 -0.35 -12.01
N PRO A 206 0.13 0.18 -12.83
CA PRO A 206 -0.13 1.30 -13.72
C PRO A 206 -1.42 1.20 -14.50
N MET A 207 -1.64 0.03 -15.11
CA MET A 207 -2.81 -0.21 -15.94
C MET A 207 -4.10 -0.14 -15.12
N ILE A 208 -4.14 -0.74 -13.92
CA ILE A 208 -5.30 -0.67 -13.03
C ILE A 208 -5.62 0.77 -12.68
N GLU A 209 -4.60 1.55 -12.32
CA GLU A 209 -4.77 2.93 -11.90
C GLU A 209 -5.28 3.82 -13.03
N LEU A 210 -4.70 3.67 -14.23
CA LEU A 210 -5.07 4.45 -15.41
C LEU A 210 -6.43 4.03 -15.99
N MET A 211 -6.77 2.75 -15.95
CA MET A 211 -8.01 2.23 -16.55
C MET A 211 -9.22 2.31 -15.61
N PHE A 212 -9.03 1.99 -14.32
CA PHE A 212 -10.10 1.98 -13.33
C PHE A 212 -10.15 3.26 -12.49
N GLY A 213 -9.13 4.11 -12.58
CA GLY A 213 -9.03 5.36 -11.85
C GLY A 213 -8.65 5.18 -10.39
N VAL A 214 -8.35 6.32 -9.75
CA VAL A 214 -8.11 6.42 -8.32
C VAL A 214 -9.31 7.04 -7.63
N HIS A 215 -9.55 6.60 -6.41
CA HIS A 215 -10.68 7.01 -5.61
C HIS A 215 -10.21 7.62 -4.28
N PHE A 216 -11.13 8.28 -3.61
CA PHE A 216 -10.95 8.79 -2.26
C PHE A 216 -12.06 8.27 -1.36
N ILE A 217 -11.66 7.85 -0.15
CA ILE A 217 -12.56 7.42 0.91
C ILE A 217 -12.78 8.61 1.84
N LYS A 218 -14.04 9.01 2.04
CA LYS A 218 -14.38 10.08 2.97
C LYS A 218 -13.92 9.76 4.39
N GLY A 219 -13.30 10.73 5.08
CA GLY A 219 -12.64 10.54 6.36
C GLY A 219 -11.27 9.84 6.30
N GLY A 220 -10.74 9.61 5.10
CA GLY A 220 -9.46 8.94 4.88
C GLY A 220 -9.55 7.41 4.84
N MET A 221 -8.39 6.78 4.64
CA MET A 221 -8.28 5.32 4.50
C MET A 221 -8.74 4.57 5.76
N TYR A 222 -8.55 5.17 6.93
CA TYR A 222 -8.99 4.58 8.19
C TYR A 222 -10.52 4.39 8.30
N SER A 223 -11.32 5.14 7.53
CA SER A 223 -12.77 4.93 7.47
C SER A 223 -13.14 3.52 6.99
N PHE A 224 -12.34 2.89 6.12
CA PHE A 224 -12.58 1.50 5.73
C PHE A 224 -12.38 0.52 6.89
N VAL A 225 -11.38 0.76 7.74
CA VAL A 225 -11.18 -0.04 8.96
C VAL A 225 -12.38 0.09 9.89
N ARG A 226 -12.91 1.30 10.07
CA ARG A 226 -14.12 1.53 10.89
C ARG A 226 -15.36 0.88 10.30
N ALA A 227 -15.50 0.90 8.96
CA ALA A 227 -16.56 0.19 8.27
C ALA A 227 -16.47 -1.34 8.49
N LEU A 228 -15.27 -1.91 8.37
CA LEU A 228 -15.03 -3.34 8.64
C LEU A 228 -15.23 -3.70 10.12
N GLN A 229 -14.86 -2.81 11.05
CA GLN A 229 -15.13 -2.99 12.48
C GLN A 229 -16.63 -3.11 12.72
N THR A 230 -17.41 -2.15 12.23
CA THR A 230 -18.87 -2.13 12.39
C THR A 230 -19.49 -3.38 11.79
N LEU A 231 -19.05 -3.79 10.59
CA LEU A 231 -19.48 -5.04 9.96
C LEU A 231 -19.20 -6.27 10.85
N ASN A 232 -18.01 -6.35 11.45
CA ASN A 232 -17.63 -7.47 12.33
C ASN A 232 -18.46 -7.51 13.61
N GLU A 233 -18.68 -6.35 14.24
CA GLU A 233 -19.52 -6.23 15.44
C GLU A 233 -20.97 -6.66 15.15
N GLU A 234 -21.53 -6.24 14.02
CA GLU A 234 -22.88 -6.68 13.58
C GLU A 234 -22.98 -8.18 13.30
N LEU A 235 -21.89 -8.80 12.84
CA LEU A 235 -21.80 -10.24 12.61
C LEU A 235 -21.50 -11.04 13.90
N GLY A 236 -21.28 -10.36 15.03
CA GLY A 236 -21.04 -10.98 16.33
C GLY A 236 -19.58 -11.38 16.60
N THR A 237 -18.63 -10.95 15.75
CA THR A 237 -17.19 -11.11 16.02
C THR A 237 -16.81 -10.34 17.27
N GLN A 238 -16.07 -10.97 18.19
CA GLN A 238 -15.50 -10.27 19.34
C GLN A 238 -14.12 -9.73 18.98
N ILE A 239 -13.90 -8.44 19.17
CA ILE A 239 -12.63 -7.77 18.85
C ILE A 239 -11.96 -7.36 20.17
N TYR A 240 -10.80 -7.93 20.46
CA TYR A 240 -9.99 -7.64 21.65
C TYR A 240 -8.76 -6.83 21.25
N THR A 241 -8.73 -5.55 21.64
CA THR A 241 -7.54 -4.68 21.54
C THR A 241 -6.69 -4.78 22.80
N ASN A 242 -5.43 -4.32 22.75
CA ASN A 242 -4.44 -4.53 23.83
C ASN A 242 -4.30 -6.03 24.20
N ALA A 243 -4.52 -6.91 23.23
CA ALA A 243 -4.52 -8.34 23.39
C ALA A 243 -3.32 -8.93 22.65
N ASN A 244 -2.17 -8.93 23.33
CA ASN A 244 -0.94 -9.43 22.75
C ASN A 244 -0.95 -10.96 22.74
N VAL A 245 -1.02 -11.54 21.54
CA VAL A 245 -0.84 -12.97 21.33
C VAL A 245 0.65 -13.27 21.44
N GLU A 246 1.02 -14.06 22.45
CA GLU A 246 2.40 -14.43 22.75
C GLU A 246 2.80 -15.75 22.07
N GLU A 247 1.85 -16.67 21.89
CA GLU A 247 2.13 -18.01 21.36
C GLU A 247 0.91 -18.60 20.65
N ILE A 248 1.15 -19.23 19.49
CA ILE A 248 0.24 -20.18 18.86
C ILE A 248 0.60 -21.57 19.39
N ILE A 249 -0.31 -22.14 20.18
CA ILE A 249 -0.13 -23.44 20.82
C ILE A 249 -0.43 -24.52 19.79
N ILE A 250 0.54 -25.40 19.54
CA ILE A 250 0.47 -26.46 18.54
C ILE A 250 0.55 -27.82 19.24
N ASP A 251 -0.41 -28.69 18.94
CA ASP A 251 -0.32 -30.10 19.33
C ASP A 251 0.76 -30.78 18.46
N GLY A 252 1.86 -31.19 19.07
CA GLY A 252 2.97 -31.85 18.38
C GLY A 252 2.65 -33.23 17.78
N ARG A 253 1.62 -33.92 18.28
CA ARG A 253 1.16 -35.23 17.80
C ARG A 253 0.36 -35.09 16.51
N TYR A 254 -0.59 -34.15 16.48
CA TYR A 254 -1.48 -33.93 15.33
C TYR A 254 -1.00 -32.84 14.39
N LYS A 255 0.03 -32.08 14.79
CA LYS A 255 0.59 -30.92 14.06
C LYS A 255 -0.48 -29.90 13.71
N CYS A 256 -1.39 -29.64 14.65
CA CYS A 256 -2.46 -28.67 14.50
C CYS A 256 -2.39 -27.61 15.59
N ALA A 257 -2.70 -26.36 15.24
CA ALA A 257 -2.87 -25.31 16.22
C ALA A 257 -4.17 -25.56 17.01
N GLU A 258 -4.07 -25.56 18.35
CA GLU A 258 -5.18 -25.89 19.26
C GLU A 258 -5.59 -24.73 20.19
N GLY A 259 -4.79 -23.67 20.23
CA GLY A 259 -5.06 -22.53 21.10
C GLY A 259 -4.06 -21.39 20.96
N LEU A 260 -4.31 -20.33 21.70
CA LEU A 260 -3.46 -19.15 21.80
C LEU A 260 -3.10 -18.89 23.26
N LYS A 261 -1.89 -18.38 23.48
CA LYS A 261 -1.53 -17.69 24.71
C LYS A 261 -1.66 -16.18 24.47
N VAL A 262 -2.59 -15.52 25.17
CA VAL A 262 -2.90 -14.10 25.02
C VAL A 262 -2.81 -13.43 26.39
N ASN A 263 -1.96 -12.41 26.54
CA ASN A 263 -1.73 -11.70 27.81
C ASN A 263 -1.53 -12.65 29.01
N GLY A 264 -0.70 -13.69 28.83
CA GLY A 264 -0.45 -14.72 29.84
C GLY A 264 -1.53 -15.81 30.00
N HIS A 265 -2.72 -15.67 29.41
CA HIS A 265 -3.82 -16.63 29.51
C HIS A 265 -3.90 -17.55 28.30
N ILE A 266 -4.30 -18.81 28.51
CA ILE A 266 -4.45 -19.80 27.43
C ILE A 266 -5.92 -19.96 27.06
N GLU A 267 -6.21 -19.83 25.77
CA GLU A 267 -7.54 -20.08 25.21
C GLU A 267 -7.48 -21.09 24.07
N LYS A 268 -8.48 -21.99 24.01
CA LYS A 268 -8.57 -23.04 22.99
C LYS A 268 -9.43 -22.61 21.81
N TYR A 269 -9.02 -23.05 20.62
CA TYR A 269 -9.68 -22.74 19.35
C TYR A 269 -9.66 -23.94 18.40
N ASP A 270 -10.71 -24.09 17.59
CA ASP A 270 -10.79 -25.14 16.56
C ASP A 270 -9.85 -24.85 15.37
N LYS A 271 -9.70 -23.56 15.06
CA LYS A 271 -8.86 -23.01 13.99
C LYS A 271 -8.30 -21.65 14.39
N ILE A 272 -7.13 -21.34 13.84
CA ILE A 272 -6.42 -20.09 14.05
C ILE A 272 -6.02 -19.55 12.68
N ILE A 273 -6.33 -18.29 12.41
CA ILE A 273 -5.83 -17.52 11.27
C ILE A 273 -4.85 -16.49 11.82
N CYS A 274 -3.61 -16.51 11.34
CA CYS A 274 -2.63 -15.48 11.67
C CYS A 274 -2.45 -14.55 10.48
N THR A 275 -2.75 -13.27 10.66
CA THR A 275 -2.56 -12.24 9.63
C THR A 275 -1.42 -11.29 9.97
N ALA A 276 -0.63 -11.60 11.01
CA ALA A 276 0.63 -10.91 11.28
C ALA A 276 1.69 -11.27 10.22
N ASP A 277 2.72 -10.43 10.09
CA ASP A 277 3.80 -10.63 9.12
C ASP A 277 4.45 -12.01 9.32
N PHE A 278 4.64 -12.75 8.23
CA PHE A 278 5.12 -14.15 8.28
C PHE A 278 6.46 -14.33 9.03
N PRO A 279 7.49 -13.49 8.80
CA PRO A 279 8.72 -13.53 9.59
C PRO A 279 8.46 -13.40 11.10
N TYR A 280 7.63 -12.45 11.51
CA TYR A 280 7.26 -12.25 12.91
C TYR A 280 6.47 -13.43 13.48
N ALA A 281 5.44 -13.89 12.77
CA ALA A 281 4.60 -14.99 13.22
C ALA A 281 5.41 -16.28 13.45
N THR A 282 6.33 -16.58 12.53
CA THR A 282 7.18 -17.78 12.64
C THR A 282 8.24 -17.65 13.72
N SER A 283 8.90 -16.50 13.85
CA SER A 283 9.98 -16.31 14.83
C SER A 283 9.48 -16.10 16.26
N SER A 284 8.32 -15.47 16.42
CA SER A 284 7.86 -14.95 17.72
C SER A 284 6.64 -15.68 18.26
N LEU A 285 5.73 -16.15 17.39
CA LEU A 285 4.47 -16.77 17.83
C LEU A 285 4.52 -18.31 17.79
N ILE A 286 5.50 -18.90 17.10
CA ILE A 286 5.63 -20.36 16.97
C ILE A 286 6.95 -20.79 17.61
N LYS A 287 6.88 -21.78 18.51
CA LYS A 287 8.06 -22.40 19.12
C LYS A 287 8.95 -23.07 18.08
N ASN A 288 10.26 -23.01 18.29
CA ASN A 288 11.28 -23.55 17.37
C ASN A 288 11.05 -25.01 16.96
N GLU A 289 10.56 -25.86 17.87
CA GLU A 289 10.27 -27.27 17.60
C GLU A 289 9.12 -27.50 16.59
N HIS A 290 8.30 -26.48 16.35
CA HIS A 290 7.19 -26.51 15.40
C HIS A 290 7.45 -25.67 14.15
N HIS A 291 8.66 -25.12 13.98
CA HIS A 291 9.00 -24.33 12.80
C HIS A 291 8.88 -25.17 11.52
N PRO A 292 8.33 -24.60 10.43
CA PRO A 292 8.35 -25.26 9.14
C PRO A 292 9.80 -25.55 8.70
N LYS A 293 10.11 -26.81 8.38
CA LYS A 293 11.46 -27.21 7.93
C LYS A 293 12.02 -26.38 6.78
N LYS A 294 11.15 -25.82 5.94
CA LYS A 294 11.53 -24.99 4.77
C LYS A 294 11.91 -23.55 5.13
N TYR A 295 11.48 -23.07 6.29
CA TYR A 295 11.60 -21.67 6.74
C TYR A 295 12.25 -21.64 8.13
N THR A 296 13.54 -21.96 8.16
CA THR A 296 14.37 -21.82 9.37
C THR A 296 14.58 -20.34 9.70
N THR A 297 14.89 -20.02 10.95
CA THR A 297 15.24 -18.65 11.39
C THR A 297 16.28 -18.01 10.47
N GLN A 298 17.40 -18.69 10.22
CA GLN A 298 18.45 -18.20 9.33
C GLN A 298 17.96 -17.88 7.90
N LYS A 299 16.96 -18.62 7.40
CA LYS A 299 16.42 -18.35 6.07
C LYS A 299 15.49 -17.14 6.09
N ILE A 300 14.71 -16.97 7.15
CA ILE A 300 13.84 -15.81 7.36
C ILE A 300 14.70 -14.54 7.49
N ASP A 301 15.78 -14.61 8.27
CA ASP A 301 16.72 -13.49 8.47
C ASP A 301 17.44 -13.09 7.17
N ASN A 302 17.56 -14.02 6.23
CA ASN A 302 18.20 -13.81 4.92
C ASN A 302 17.20 -13.58 3.78
N MET A 303 15.91 -13.35 4.07
CA MET A 303 14.97 -12.92 3.04
C MET A 303 15.30 -11.50 2.59
N ASP A 304 15.07 -11.23 1.31
CA ASP A 304 15.05 -9.87 0.77
C ASP A 304 13.74 -9.20 1.18
N TYR A 305 13.85 -7.97 1.69
CA TYR A 305 12.70 -7.14 2.06
C TYR A 305 12.51 -6.05 1.01
N SER A 306 11.27 -5.55 0.88
CA SER A 306 11.00 -4.34 0.11
C SER A 306 11.73 -3.15 0.76
N CYS A 307 11.96 -2.09 -0.01
CA CYS A 307 12.43 -0.84 0.59
C CYS A 307 11.44 -0.33 1.66
N SER A 308 11.93 0.55 2.51
CA SER A 308 11.15 1.20 3.57
C SER A 308 10.76 2.62 3.15
N ALA A 309 10.12 3.35 4.05
CA ALA A 309 9.74 4.74 3.86
C ALA A 309 10.00 5.56 5.12
N PHE A 310 10.53 6.76 4.92
CA PHE A 310 10.48 7.83 5.92
C PHE A 310 9.20 8.64 5.69
N LEU A 311 8.40 8.80 6.74
CA LEU A 311 7.12 9.48 6.70
C LEU A 311 7.17 10.73 7.55
N MET A 312 6.67 11.84 7.02
CA MET A 312 6.51 13.10 7.73
C MET A 312 5.07 13.57 7.62
N TYR A 313 4.47 13.95 8.74
CA TYR A 313 3.10 14.48 8.77
C TYR A 313 3.14 15.95 9.17
N ILE A 314 2.61 16.82 8.32
CA ILE A 314 2.75 18.26 8.45
C ILE A 314 1.36 18.91 8.40
N GLY A 315 1.00 19.65 9.44
CA GLY A 315 -0.12 20.58 9.41
C GLY A 315 0.39 21.98 9.06
N VAL A 316 -0.22 22.64 8.08
CA VAL A 316 0.18 23.98 7.63
C VAL A 316 -0.97 24.98 7.74
N ASP A 317 -0.66 26.19 8.19
CA ASP A 317 -1.61 27.31 8.31
C ASP A 317 -1.87 27.99 6.95
N LYS A 318 -2.26 27.17 5.97
CA LYS A 318 -2.60 27.58 4.62
C LYS A 318 -3.54 26.57 3.98
N ASP A 319 -4.57 27.05 3.32
CA ASP A 319 -5.41 26.24 2.44
C ASP A 319 -4.71 26.08 1.08
N LEU A 320 -4.46 24.83 0.71
CA LEU A 320 -3.78 24.44 -0.54
C LEU A 320 -4.75 23.78 -1.54
N SER A 321 -6.06 23.83 -1.31
CA SER A 321 -7.06 23.13 -2.13
C SER A 321 -7.07 23.56 -3.60
N GLU A 322 -6.66 24.80 -3.88
CA GLU A 322 -6.54 25.34 -5.24
C GLU A 322 -5.10 25.20 -5.82
N ASP A 323 -4.14 24.82 -4.98
CA ASP A 323 -2.70 24.83 -5.31
C ASP A 323 -2.17 23.43 -5.71
N ILE A 324 -2.66 22.36 -5.08
CA ILE A 324 -2.18 20.98 -5.28
C ILE A 324 -3.34 19.98 -5.35
N LEU A 325 -3.11 18.81 -5.93
CA LEU A 325 -4.06 17.70 -5.90
C LEU A 325 -3.95 16.88 -4.61
N LEU A 326 -4.88 15.94 -4.44
CA LEU A 326 -4.83 14.93 -3.39
C LEU A 326 -3.50 14.16 -3.39
N HIS A 327 -3.02 13.75 -4.56
CA HIS A 327 -1.82 12.95 -4.76
C HIS A 327 -0.81 13.71 -5.63
N ASN A 328 0.42 13.82 -5.16
CA ASN A 328 1.47 14.54 -5.86
C ASN A 328 2.77 13.75 -5.80
N VAL A 329 3.50 13.73 -6.91
CA VAL A 329 4.80 13.05 -7.06
C VAL A 329 5.83 14.08 -7.49
N ILE A 330 6.90 14.24 -6.70
CA ILE A 330 7.99 15.16 -7.03
C ILE A 330 9.21 14.31 -7.32
N PHE A 331 9.61 14.24 -8.59
CA PHE A 331 10.72 13.40 -9.03
C PHE A 331 12.09 13.99 -8.68
N SER A 332 13.04 13.12 -8.35
CA SER A 332 14.47 13.42 -8.44
C SER A 332 14.86 13.86 -9.85
N LYS A 333 15.86 14.74 -9.96
CA LYS A 333 16.45 15.09 -11.26
C LYS A 333 17.10 13.87 -11.91
N ASP A 334 17.73 13.02 -11.10
CA ASP A 334 18.30 11.74 -11.51
C ASP A 334 17.55 10.59 -10.82
N PHE A 335 16.40 10.24 -11.39
CA PHE A 335 15.54 9.18 -10.88
C PHE A 335 16.28 7.84 -10.77
N ASP A 336 17.11 7.51 -11.75
CA ASP A 336 17.85 6.25 -11.78
C ASP A 336 18.87 6.15 -10.65
N ASN A 337 19.61 7.24 -10.40
CA ASN A 337 20.50 7.31 -9.25
C ASN A 337 19.72 7.24 -7.93
N ASN A 338 18.60 7.94 -7.82
CA ASN A 338 17.75 7.89 -6.63
C ASN A 338 17.26 6.46 -6.32
N ILE A 339 16.87 5.67 -7.32
CA ILE A 339 16.55 4.25 -7.13
C ILE A 339 17.76 3.47 -6.62
N ASN A 340 18.94 3.66 -7.24
CA ASN A 340 20.14 2.95 -6.82
C ASN A 340 20.51 3.24 -5.36
N GLU A 341 20.43 4.50 -4.93
CA GLU A 341 20.69 4.92 -3.54
C GLU A 341 19.78 4.18 -2.54
N ILE A 342 18.47 4.08 -2.85
CA ILE A 342 17.50 3.36 -2.01
C ILE A 342 17.89 1.88 -1.83
N PHE A 343 18.37 1.22 -2.89
CA PHE A 343 18.72 -0.20 -2.82
C PHE A 343 20.20 -0.46 -2.46
N SER A 344 21.06 0.56 -2.41
CA SER A 344 22.45 0.47 -1.96
C SER A 344 22.64 0.78 -0.48
N GLY A 345 21.67 1.42 0.18
CA GLY A 345 21.76 1.77 1.61
C GLY A 345 21.96 3.27 1.88
N GLU A 346 21.85 4.13 0.88
CA GLU A 346 22.23 5.54 0.93
C GLU A 346 21.03 6.48 1.10
N ILE A 347 21.21 7.59 1.82
CA ILE A 347 20.21 8.66 1.92
C ILE A 347 20.41 9.65 0.77
N SER A 348 19.45 9.64 -0.17
CA SER A 348 19.44 10.55 -1.31
C SER A 348 19.39 12.03 -0.88
N GLN A 349 20.21 12.87 -1.51
CA GLN A 349 20.17 14.33 -1.32
C GLN A 349 19.18 15.03 -2.28
N ASP A 350 18.68 14.31 -3.28
CA ASP A 350 17.61 14.77 -4.19
C ASP A 350 16.60 13.63 -4.39
N PRO A 351 15.83 13.25 -3.35
CA PRO A 351 14.93 12.11 -3.41
C PRO A 351 13.71 12.40 -4.28
N SER A 352 13.16 11.36 -4.90
CA SER A 352 11.77 11.39 -5.35
C SER A 352 10.85 11.23 -4.15
N ILE A 353 9.89 12.13 -3.97
CA ILE A 353 8.96 12.12 -2.82
C ILE A 353 7.52 12.10 -3.27
N TYR A 354 6.67 11.49 -2.45
CA TYR A 354 5.23 11.47 -2.62
C TYR A 354 4.57 12.33 -1.56
N VAL A 355 3.65 13.20 -1.98
CA VAL A 355 2.93 14.15 -1.12
C VAL A 355 1.43 13.90 -1.25
N TYR A 356 0.79 13.59 -0.13
CA TYR A 356 -0.64 13.32 -0.02
C TYR A 356 -1.31 14.39 0.85
N ALA A 357 -2.32 15.07 0.31
CA ALA A 357 -3.00 16.18 0.99
C ALA A 357 -4.52 15.89 1.08
N PRO A 358 -4.97 15.01 1.99
CA PRO A 358 -6.36 14.55 2.04
C PRO A 358 -7.39 15.65 2.32
N SER A 359 -6.98 16.72 3.01
CA SER A 359 -7.90 17.81 3.34
C SER A 359 -8.36 18.62 2.13
N VAL A 360 -7.68 18.53 0.98
CA VAL A 360 -8.14 19.17 -0.27
C VAL A 360 -9.40 18.49 -0.83
N GLU A 361 -9.62 17.22 -0.51
CA GLU A 361 -10.80 16.45 -0.92
C GLU A 361 -11.85 16.31 0.20
N ASP A 362 -11.42 16.44 1.45
CA ASP A 362 -12.25 16.35 2.65
C ASP A 362 -11.75 17.29 3.75
N GLN A 363 -12.32 18.48 3.79
CA GLN A 363 -11.98 19.55 4.74
C GLN A 363 -12.17 19.13 6.22
N SER A 364 -12.86 18.03 6.53
CA SER A 364 -12.98 17.55 7.91
C SER A 364 -11.69 16.96 8.50
N LEU A 365 -10.66 16.76 7.66
CA LEU A 365 -9.38 16.18 8.04
C LEU A 365 -8.34 17.20 8.50
N ALA A 366 -8.63 18.50 8.41
CA ALA A 366 -7.78 19.58 8.91
C ALA A 366 -8.63 20.70 9.55
N PRO A 367 -8.03 21.57 10.39
CA PRO A 367 -8.68 22.80 10.83
C PRO A 367 -9.08 23.71 9.66
N GLU A 368 -10.05 24.60 9.89
CA GLU A 368 -10.54 25.54 8.88
C GLU A 368 -9.40 26.44 8.35
N GLY A 369 -9.28 26.52 7.02
CA GLY A 369 -8.23 27.32 6.35
C GLY A 369 -6.83 26.71 6.39
N GLN A 370 -6.68 25.47 6.86
CA GLN A 370 -5.40 24.78 7.01
C GLN A 370 -5.36 23.50 6.18
N THR A 371 -4.16 23.02 5.86
CA THR A 371 -3.96 21.78 5.08
C THR A 371 -3.12 20.78 5.88
N GLY A 372 -3.58 19.53 5.94
CA GLY A 372 -2.79 18.41 6.44
C GLY A 372 -2.10 17.70 5.29
N ILE A 373 -0.78 17.51 5.39
CA ILE A 373 0.05 16.89 4.37
C ILE A 373 0.80 15.70 4.96
N TYR A 374 0.82 14.61 4.21
CA TYR A 374 1.67 13.45 4.39
C TYR A 374 2.77 13.48 3.33
N VAL A 375 4.02 13.31 3.75
CA VAL A 375 5.16 13.20 2.84
C VAL A 375 5.85 11.86 3.05
N LEU A 376 5.98 11.09 1.96
CA LEU A 376 6.70 9.83 1.91
C LEU A 376 7.97 10.01 1.08
N MET A 377 9.10 9.68 1.71
CA MET A 377 10.39 9.52 1.06
C MET A 377 10.79 8.04 1.12
N PRO A 378 10.92 7.34 -0.03
CA PRO A 378 11.43 5.98 -0.03
C PRO A 378 12.87 5.93 0.50
N VAL A 379 13.16 4.95 1.35
CA VAL A 379 14.49 4.74 1.95
C VAL A 379 14.84 3.26 1.97
N SER A 380 16.12 2.94 2.15
CA SER A 380 16.55 1.57 2.32
C SER A 380 15.86 0.90 3.50
N GLU A 381 15.65 -0.40 3.39
CA GLU A 381 15.24 -1.20 4.54
C GLU A 381 16.38 -1.32 5.56
N LEU A 382 16.03 -1.62 6.82
CA LEU A 382 16.94 -1.48 7.97
C LEU A 382 18.17 -2.41 7.94
N LYS A 383 18.14 -3.51 7.18
CA LYS A 383 19.28 -4.42 7.07
C LYS A 383 20.31 -3.96 6.01
N THR A 384 19.86 -3.24 4.99
CA THR A 384 20.69 -2.74 3.88
C THR A 384 21.25 -1.35 4.20
N GLY A 385 20.45 -0.48 4.80
CA GLY A 385 20.90 0.86 5.18
C GLY A 385 21.68 0.88 6.50
N ASP A 386 22.79 1.61 6.54
CA ASP A 386 23.59 1.84 7.76
C ASP A 386 23.13 3.07 8.57
N THR A 387 21.92 3.57 8.26
CA THR A 387 21.38 4.79 8.86
C THR A 387 20.86 4.52 10.28
N ASP A 388 21.38 5.25 11.27
CA ASP A 388 20.83 5.26 12.62
C ASP A 388 19.61 6.20 12.70
N TRP A 389 18.42 5.63 12.55
CA TRP A 389 17.14 6.34 12.68
C TRP A 389 16.78 6.74 14.11
N SER A 390 17.58 6.35 15.12
CA SER A 390 17.41 6.80 16.50
C SER A 390 18.14 8.11 16.79
N ASP A 391 19.04 8.55 15.90
CA ASP A 391 19.76 9.82 16.01
C ASP A 391 18.90 10.99 15.49
N GLU A 392 18.57 11.92 16.37
CA GLU A 392 17.81 13.14 16.03
C GLU A 392 18.50 13.99 14.96
N SER A 393 19.83 13.96 14.86
CA SER A 393 20.57 14.71 13.84
C SER A 393 20.32 14.16 12.43
N THR A 394 20.26 12.83 12.28
CA THR A 394 19.87 12.13 11.06
C THR A 394 18.44 12.49 10.66
N ILE A 395 17.51 12.44 11.63
CA ILE A 395 16.10 12.81 11.39
C ILE A 395 16.00 14.25 10.91
N THR A 396 16.71 15.18 11.55
CA THR A 396 16.73 16.60 11.16
C THR A 396 17.29 16.78 9.76
N GLN A 397 18.39 16.09 9.42
CA GLN A 397 18.97 16.13 8.08
C GLN A 397 17.97 15.66 7.01
N VAL A 398 17.28 14.55 7.24
CA VAL A 398 16.27 14.02 6.32
C VAL A 398 15.09 14.98 6.17
N LYS A 399 14.62 15.58 7.27
CA LYS A 399 13.57 16.60 7.24
C LYS A 399 14.00 17.80 6.38
N ASP A 400 15.23 18.28 6.52
CA ASP A 400 15.75 19.38 5.71
C ASP A 400 15.85 19.02 4.23
N ILE A 401 16.26 17.80 3.88
CA ILE A 401 16.24 17.30 2.50
C ILE A 401 14.80 17.34 1.94
N ILE A 402 13.83 16.85 2.71
CA ILE A 402 12.41 16.86 2.32
C ILE A 402 11.90 18.29 2.14
N TYR A 403 12.15 19.20 3.08
CA TYR A 403 11.74 20.61 2.97
C TYR A 403 12.38 21.30 1.76
N ASN A 404 13.66 21.05 1.50
CA ASN A 404 14.33 21.57 0.30
C ASN A 404 13.65 21.02 -0.97
N LYS A 405 13.30 19.73 -0.99
CA LYS A 405 12.59 19.12 -2.12
C LYS A 405 11.20 19.71 -2.32
N LEU A 406 10.41 19.87 -1.25
CA LEU A 406 9.10 20.51 -1.29
C LEU A 406 9.20 21.95 -1.80
N SER A 407 10.23 22.69 -1.39
CA SER A 407 10.41 24.09 -1.78
C SER A 407 10.62 24.30 -3.29
N THR A 408 10.94 23.23 -4.03
CA THR A 408 11.03 23.28 -5.50
C THR A 408 9.66 23.42 -6.17
N ILE A 409 8.57 23.24 -5.44
CA ILE A 409 7.21 23.44 -5.92
C ILE A 409 6.73 24.78 -5.42
N LYS A 410 6.38 25.69 -6.33
CA LYS A 410 5.96 27.05 -6.01
C LYS A 410 4.85 27.12 -4.94
N ALA A 411 3.89 26.20 -4.99
CA ALA A 411 2.80 26.10 -4.01
C ALA A 411 3.29 25.84 -2.57
N LEU A 412 4.47 25.22 -2.44
CA LEU A 412 5.07 24.70 -1.21
C LEU A 412 6.41 25.38 -0.86
N GLU A 413 6.81 26.43 -1.60
CA GLU A 413 8.11 27.12 -1.45
C GLU A 413 8.38 27.57 0.00
N ASP A 414 7.37 28.17 0.63
CA ASP A 414 7.45 28.70 2.00
C ASP A 414 6.83 27.77 3.05
N LEU A 415 6.56 26.51 2.71
CA LEU A 415 5.80 25.58 3.54
C LEU A 415 6.36 25.46 4.96
N LYS A 416 7.70 25.41 5.12
CA LYS A 416 8.37 25.31 6.42
C LYS A 416 8.03 26.46 7.37
N LYS A 417 7.71 27.66 6.85
CA LYS A 417 7.33 28.83 7.66
C LYS A 417 5.87 28.78 8.13
N GLN A 418 5.05 27.95 7.51
CA GLN A 418 3.62 27.82 7.76
C GLN A 418 3.27 26.60 8.62
N VAL A 419 4.27 25.80 9.02
CA VAL A 419 4.07 24.59 9.82
C VAL A 419 3.51 24.96 11.19
N VAL A 420 2.36 24.40 11.53
CA VAL A 420 1.73 24.48 12.85
C VAL A 420 1.81 23.16 13.62
N THR A 421 2.00 22.05 12.90
CA THR A 421 2.10 20.70 13.45
C THR A 421 3.08 19.89 12.62
N GLU A 422 3.96 19.12 13.25
CA GLU A 422 4.87 18.19 12.60
C GLU A 422 5.02 16.92 13.45
N ILE A 423 4.99 15.75 12.80
CA ILE A 423 5.21 14.43 13.41
C ILE A 423 6.29 13.69 12.62
#